data_AF-A0A4R1N9P7-F1
#
_entry.id   AF-A0A4R1N9P7-F1
#
_cell.length_a   1.000
_cell.length_b   1.000
_cell.length_c   1.000
_cell.angle_alpha   90.00
_cell.angle_beta   90.00
_cell.angle_gamma   90.00
#
_symmetry.space_group_name_H-M   'P 1'
#
loop_
_entity.id
_entity.type
_entity.pdbx_description
1 polymer ?
#
loop_
_entity_poly.entity_id
_entity_poly.type
_entity_poly.pdbx_seq_one_letter_code
_entity_poly.pdbx_strand_id
1 'polypeptide(L)'
;MRLWIVFVFVSACNMPSPHYHGVEVTRVSVDGSTFDVRQKGRLAEAIRVNVQYAPRLGRVARRAELAMEVITGCDVIEIRGDAAKVTGILDCAADDGPPPVLSYLKEQDCDVVDIFVPSGGATAYLEPDCS
;
A
#
# COMPACT_ATOMS: atom_id res chain seq x y z
N MET A 1 -9.24 11.82 -36.90
CA MET A 1 -9.97 10.68 -36.28
C MET A 1 -9.08 9.48 -35.91
N ARG A 2 -8.01 9.17 -36.67
CA ARG A 2 -7.07 8.05 -36.36
C ARG A 2 -6.18 8.26 -35.11
N LEU A 3 -5.84 9.51 -34.77
CA LEU A 3 -4.97 9.81 -33.62
C LEU A 3 -5.67 9.65 -32.26
N TRP A 4 -7.00 9.74 -32.22
CA TRP A 4 -7.79 9.67 -30.98
C TRP A 4 -7.87 8.25 -30.42
N ILE A 5 -7.82 7.22 -31.28
CA ILE A 5 -7.84 5.81 -30.83
C ILE A 5 -6.56 5.48 -30.06
N VAL A 6 -5.41 6.04 -30.45
CA VAL A 6 -4.13 5.81 -29.76
C VAL A 6 -4.15 6.38 -28.34
N PHE A 7 -4.80 7.53 -28.13
CA PHE A 7 -4.86 8.18 -26.81
C PHE A 7 -5.70 7.40 -25.78
N VAL A 8 -6.74 6.68 -26.22
CA VAL A 8 -7.60 5.88 -25.32
C VAL A 8 -6.85 4.66 -24.75
N PHE A 9 -5.95 4.05 -25.53
CA PHE A 9 -5.24 2.83 -25.12
C PHE A 9 -4.15 3.04 -24.06
N VAL A 10 -3.67 4.26 -23.82
CA VAL A 10 -2.57 4.54 -22.87
C VAL A 10 -3.05 4.64 -21.41
N SER A 11 -4.36 4.66 -21.17
CA SER A 11 -4.92 4.78 -19.81
C SER A 11 -4.85 3.50 -18.97
N ALA A 12 -4.49 2.35 -19.55
CA ALA A 12 -4.57 1.04 -18.89
C ALA A 12 -3.27 0.57 -18.18
N CYS A 13 -2.24 1.42 -18.07
CA CYS A 13 -0.93 1.00 -17.54
C CYS A 13 -0.89 0.60 -16.05
N ASN A 14 -2.00 0.66 -15.32
CA ASN A 14 -2.09 0.29 -13.91
C ASN A 14 -3.32 -0.60 -13.65
N MET A 15 -3.46 -1.66 -14.44
CA MET A 15 -4.57 -2.61 -14.33
C MET A 15 -4.35 -3.59 -13.18
N PRO A 16 -5.32 -3.76 -12.26
CA PRO A 16 -5.23 -4.78 -11.20
C PRO A 16 -5.24 -6.20 -11.77
N SER A 17 -4.78 -7.19 -10.99
CA SER A 17 -5.04 -8.59 -11.37
C SER A 17 -6.54 -8.85 -11.48
N PRO A 18 -6.98 -9.81 -12.31
CA PRO A 18 -8.39 -10.19 -12.41
C PRO A 18 -9.07 -10.47 -11.06
N HIS A 19 -8.32 -10.98 -10.09
CA HIS A 19 -8.80 -11.28 -8.75
C HIS A 19 -9.24 -10.03 -7.94
N TYR A 20 -8.65 -8.87 -8.22
CA TYR A 20 -8.88 -7.60 -7.52
C TYR A 20 -9.76 -6.62 -8.31
N HIS A 21 -10.48 -7.08 -9.33
CA HIS A 21 -11.47 -6.23 -10.01
C HIS A 21 -12.57 -5.77 -9.03
N GLY A 22 -12.84 -4.46 -9.04
CA GLY A 22 -13.84 -3.84 -8.17
C GLY A 22 -13.42 -3.68 -6.70
N VAL A 23 -12.17 -4.02 -6.36
CA VAL A 23 -11.61 -3.78 -5.03
C VAL A 23 -11.13 -2.33 -4.94
N GLU A 24 -11.43 -1.68 -3.81
CA GLU A 24 -10.98 -0.32 -3.53
C GLU A 24 -9.44 -0.24 -3.52
N VAL A 25 -8.90 0.85 -4.06
CA VAL A 25 -7.46 1.07 -4.16
C VAL A 25 -7.03 2.16 -3.19
N THR A 26 -6.05 1.84 -2.35
CA THR A 26 -5.46 2.81 -1.43
C THR A 26 -4.02 3.09 -1.83
N ARG A 27 -3.68 4.36 -1.99
CA ARG A 27 -2.34 4.79 -2.39
C ARG A 27 -1.51 5.15 -1.16
N VAL A 28 -0.30 4.60 -1.07
CA VAL A 28 0.66 4.88 0.00
C VAL A 28 2.06 5.05 -0.56
N SER A 29 2.86 5.88 0.10
CA SER A 29 4.28 6.08 -0.22
C SER A 29 5.15 5.61 0.93
N VAL A 30 6.09 4.71 0.63
CA VAL A 30 7.05 4.13 1.59
C VAL A 30 8.46 4.32 1.03
N ASP A 31 9.34 5.00 1.76
CA ASP A 31 10.74 5.24 1.39
C ASP A 31 10.95 5.73 -0.07
N GLY A 32 10.07 6.62 -0.53
CA GLY A 32 10.10 7.19 -1.88
C GLY A 32 9.59 6.26 -3.00
N SER A 33 9.02 5.10 -2.66
CA SER A 33 8.26 4.25 -3.59
C SER A 33 6.77 4.45 -3.33
N THR A 34 5.96 4.63 -4.38
CA THR A 34 4.52 4.83 -4.26
C THR A 34 3.78 3.61 -4.78
N PHE A 35 2.88 3.06 -3.97
CA PHE A 35 2.13 1.84 -4.27
C PHE A 35 0.63 2.09 -4.23
N ASP A 36 -0.07 1.46 -5.16
CA ASP A 36 -1.52 1.25 -5.13
C ASP A 36 -1.77 -0.14 -4.52
N VAL A 37 -2.33 -0.17 -3.32
CA VAL A 37 -2.61 -1.37 -2.55
C VAL A 37 -4.09 -1.74 -2.66
N ARG A 38 -4.36 -3.03 -2.84
CA ARG A 38 -5.70 -3.63 -2.88
C ARG A 38 -5.72 -4.85 -1.98
N GLN A 39 -6.69 -4.93 -1.07
CA GLN A 39 -6.86 -6.08 -0.18
C GLN A 39 -8.13 -6.84 -0.52
N LYS A 40 -8.06 -8.17 -0.49
CA LYS A 40 -9.22 -9.04 -0.60
C LYS A 40 -9.04 -10.25 0.31
N GLY A 41 -9.71 -10.21 1.47
CA GLY A 41 -9.52 -11.21 2.52
C GLY A 41 -8.06 -11.26 2.97
N ARG A 42 -7.45 -12.45 2.90
CA ARG A 42 -6.05 -12.69 3.30
C ARG A 42 -5.02 -12.41 2.21
N LEU A 43 -5.40 -11.77 1.10
CA LEU A 43 -4.49 -11.45 0.01
C LEU A 43 -4.43 -9.95 -0.21
N ALA A 44 -3.22 -9.46 -0.48
CA ALA A 44 -2.97 -8.08 -0.89
C ALA A 44 -2.20 -8.02 -2.20
N GLU A 45 -2.48 -7.00 -3.00
CA GLU A 45 -1.72 -6.62 -4.20
C GLU A 45 -1.25 -5.19 -4.06
N ALA A 46 0.06 -4.97 -4.25
CA ALA A 46 0.69 -3.66 -4.28
C ALA A 46 1.32 -3.44 -5.65
N ILE A 47 0.80 -2.45 -6.40
CA ILE A 47 1.36 -2.05 -7.70
C ILE A 47 2.12 -0.75 -7.53
N ARG A 48 3.41 -0.72 -7.90
CA ARG A 48 4.19 0.52 -7.87
C ARG A 48 3.75 1.43 -9.01
N VAL A 49 3.40 2.67 -8.69
CA VAL A 49 2.89 3.66 -9.66
C VAL A 49 3.88 4.78 -9.98
N ASN A 50 4.98 4.92 -9.23
CA ASN A 50 6.01 5.90 -9.52
C ASN A 50 7.15 5.30 -10.38
N VAL A 51 7.75 6.16 -11.20
CA VAL A 51 8.92 5.81 -12.00
C VAL A 51 10.14 5.75 -11.08
N GLN A 52 10.68 4.56 -10.89
CA GLN A 52 11.87 4.33 -10.07
C GLN A 52 12.71 3.21 -10.66
N TYR A 53 14.03 3.40 -10.70
CA TYR A 53 14.96 2.35 -11.12
C TYR A 53 15.08 1.30 -10.00
N ALA A 54 14.50 0.12 -10.23
CA ALA A 54 14.51 -0.98 -9.27
C ALA A 54 14.59 -2.34 -9.98
N PRO A 55 15.79 -2.77 -10.41
CA PRO A 55 15.97 -4.02 -11.17
C PRO A 55 15.87 -5.30 -10.32
N ARG A 56 15.93 -5.19 -8.98
CA ARG A 56 15.86 -6.33 -8.07
C ARG A 56 14.67 -6.21 -7.15
N LEU A 57 13.97 -7.32 -6.96
CA LEU A 57 12.78 -7.39 -6.10
C LEU A 57 13.09 -7.08 -4.64
N GLY A 58 14.20 -7.57 -4.07
CA GLY A 58 14.44 -7.54 -2.62
C GLY A 58 14.20 -6.19 -1.91
N ARG A 59 14.73 -5.08 -2.44
CA ARG A 59 14.50 -3.75 -1.84
C ARG A 59 13.07 -3.23 -2.01
N VAL A 60 12.41 -3.61 -3.10
CA VAL A 60 11.03 -3.19 -3.37
C VAL A 60 10.04 -4.06 -2.60
N ALA A 61 10.33 -5.36 -2.45
CA ALA A 61 9.54 -6.30 -1.70
C ALA A 61 9.33 -5.82 -0.28
N ARG A 62 10.39 -5.42 0.44
CA ARG A 62 10.25 -4.89 1.80
C ARG A 62 9.37 -3.62 1.87
N ARG A 63 9.47 -2.74 0.87
CA ARG A 63 8.63 -1.53 0.82
C ARG A 63 7.18 -1.84 0.47
N ALA A 64 6.97 -2.85 -0.36
CA ALA A 64 5.64 -3.34 -0.71
C ALA A 64 5.00 -4.09 0.47
N GLU A 65 5.79 -4.85 1.24
CA GLU A 65 5.41 -5.47 2.51
C GLU A 65 4.84 -4.42 3.46
N LEU A 66 5.67 -3.40 3.77
CA LEU A 66 5.29 -2.28 4.61
C LEU A 66 4.08 -1.54 4.03
N ALA A 67 4.00 -1.34 2.72
CA ALA A 67 2.83 -0.70 2.12
C ALA A 67 1.54 -1.53 2.32
N MET A 68 1.61 -2.86 2.18
CA MET A 68 0.47 -3.74 2.35
C MET A 68 0.00 -3.71 3.79
N GLU A 69 0.89 -4.08 4.70
CA GLU A 69 0.62 -4.09 6.12
C GLU A 69 0.18 -2.69 6.61
N VAL A 70 0.70 -1.53 6.13
CA VAL A 70 0.20 -0.18 6.57
C VAL A 70 -1.27 0.01 6.23
N ILE A 71 -1.67 -0.47 5.04
CA ILE A 71 -3.02 -0.29 4.54
C ILE A 71 -3.97 -1.34 5.11
N THR A 72 -3.50 -2.56 5.31
CA THR A 72 -4.32 -3.69 5.76
C THR A 72 -4.22 -3.96 7.25
N GLY A 73 -3.24 -3.34 7.93
CA GLY A 73 -2.79 -3.50 9.32
C GLY A 73 -2.51 -4.91 9.81
N CYS A 74 -2.59 -5.90 8.92
CA CYS A 74 -2.21 -7.28 9.18
C CYS A 74 -0.79 -7.52 8.69
N ASP A 75 -0.07 -8.37 9.41
CA ASP A 75 1.28 -8.80 9.04
C ASP A 75 1.29 -9.57 7.71
N VAL A 76 2.33 -9.37 6.91
CA VAL A 76 2.53 -10.12 5.67
C VAL A 76 3.38 -11.35 5.95
N ILE A 77 2.81 -12.54 5.72
CA ILE A 77 3.50 -13.82 5.96
C ILE A 77 4.29 -14.31 4.74
N GLU A 78 3.91 -13.87 3.54
CA GLU A 78 4.59 -14.28 2.32
C GLU A 78 4.47 -13.20 1.25
N ILE A 79 5.56 -12.96 0.52
CA ILE A 79 5.61 -12.06 -0.63
C ILE A 79 6.00 -12.80 -1.92
N ARG A 80 5.30 -12.48 -3.00
CA ARG A 80 5.58 -12.95 -4.36
C ARG A 80 5.44 -11.82 -5.38
N GLY A 81 5.94 -12.03 -6.59
CA GLY A 81 5.76 -11.13 -7.73
C GLY A 81 7.06 -10.58 -8.28
N ASP A 82 7.01 -9.35 -8.79
CA ASP A 82 8.15 -8.65 -9.37
C ASP A 82 8.27 -7.22 -8.84
N ALA A 83 9.27 -6.48 -9.31
CA ALA A 83 9.54 -5.14 -8.79
C ALA A 83 8.44 -4.12 -9.12
N ALA A 84 7.57 -4.35 -10.10
CA ALA A 84 6.47 -3.44 -10.43
C ALA A 84 5.18 -3.83 -9.69
N LYS A 85 4.96 -5.13 -9.50
CA LYS A 85 3.75 -5.68 -8.90
C LYS A 85 4.08 -6.79 -7.92
N VAL A 86 3.70 -6.55 -6.68
CA VAL A 86 3.94 -7.45 -5.56
C VAL A 86 2.59 -7.94 -5.02
N THR A 87 2.52 -9.21 -4.67
CA THR A 87 1.37 -9.83 -3.99
C THR A 87 1.81 -10.41 -2.66
N GLY A 88 1.01 -10.19 -1.63
CA GLY A 88 1.25 -10.67 -0.28
C GLY A 88 0.14 -11.58 0.22
N ILE A 89 0.49 -12.56 1.06
CA ILE A 89 -0.47 -13.27 1.91
C ILE A 89 -0.42 -12.61 3.29
N LEU A 90 -1.58 -12.26 3.83
CA LEU A 90 -1.76 -11.58 5.11
C LEU A 90 -2.17 -12.55 6.22
N ASP A 91 -1.80 -12.24 7.44
CA ASP A 91 -2.33 -12.85 8.66
C ASP A 91 -3.44 -12.03 9.30
N CYS A 92 -4.51 -11.78 8.54
CA CYS A 92 -5.75 -11.22 9.08
C CYS A 92 -6.66 -12.33 9.62
N ALA A 93 -7.34 -12.13 10.75
CA ALA A 93 -8.53 -12.90 11.08
C ALA A 93 -9.67 -12.48 10.14
N ALA A 94 -10.68 -13.34 9.97
CA ALA A 94 -11.75 -13.16 8.98
C ALA A 94 -12.60 -11.88 9.19
N ASP A 95 -12.45 -11.23 10.34
CA ASP A 95 -13.28 -10.12 10.82
C ASP A 95 -12.47 -8.82 11.04
N ASP A 96 -11.16 -8.86 10.80
CA ASP A 96 -10.26 -7.72 11.00
C ASP A 96 -10.38 -6.77 9.80
N GLY A 97 -11.22 -5.76 9.94
CA GLY A 97 -11.13 -4.56 9.11
C GLY A 97 -9.74 -3.92 9.24
N PRO A 98 -9.32 -3.08 8.27
CA PRO A 98 -7.98 -2.50 8.26
C PRO A 98 -7.69 -1.86 9.64
N PRO A 99 -6.72 -2.39 10.39
CA PRO A 99 -6.27 -1.79 11.63
C PRO A 99 -5.91 -0.33 11.40
N PRO A 100 -6.17 0.53 12.39
CA PRO A 100 -5.69 1.90 12.31
C PRO A 100 -4.18 1.88 12.07
N VAL A 101 -3.70 2.84 11.29
CA VAL A 101 -2.29 3.16 10.95
C VAL A 101 -1.35 3.16 12.18
N LEU A 102 -1.91 3.05 13.38
CA LEU A 102 -1.27 2.90 14.68
C LEU A 102 -0.54 1.56 14.95
N SER A 103 -0.84 0.43 14.26
CA SER A 103 -0.05 -0.80 14.50
C SER A 103 1.42 -0.65 14.04
N TYR A 104 1.66 0.28 13.12
CA TYR A 104 2.96 0.59 12.54
C TYR A 104 3.93 1.34 13.41
N LEU A 105 3.40 2.09 14.37
CA LEU A 105 4.22 2.85 15.31
C LEU A 105 4.78 1.95 16.42
N LYS A 106 4.47 0.66 16.39
CA LYS A 106 4.93 -0.33 17.36
C LYS A 106 6.26 -1.00 16.97
N GLU A 107 6.64 -0.99 15.68
CA GLU A 107 7.83 -1.72 15.17
C GLU A 107 9.08 -0.81 15.05
N GLN A 108 8.92 0.50 15.17
CA GLN A 108 10.01 1.44 15.46
C GLN A 108 9.74 1.94 16.88
N ASP A 109 10.74 1.98 17.76
CA ASP A 109 10.62 2.42 19.16
C ASP A 109 10.28 3.93 19.23
N CYS A 110 9.09 4.27 18.78
CA CYS A 110 8.57 5.62 18.60
C CYS A 110 7.25 5.70 19.34
N ASP A 111 7.21 6.52 20.39
CA ASP A 111 5.97 6.80 21.11
C ASP A 111 5.21 7.93 20.40
N VAL A 112 3.91 7.75 20.21
CA VAL A 112 3.04 8.85 19.72
C VAL A 112 2.75 9.76 20.89
N VAL A 113 3.42 10.91 20.91
CA VAL A 113 3.29 11.89 21.99
C VAL A 113 2.09 12.80 21.78
N ASP A 114 1.70 13.07 20.53
CA ASP A 114 0.59 13.98 20.22
C ASP A 114 -0.23 13.59 18.99
N ILE A 115 -1.54 13.86 19.07
CA ILE A 115 -2.52 13.65 18.00
C ILE A 115 -3.26 14.97 17.77
N PHE A 116 -3.05 15.59 16.60
CA PHE A 116 -3.76 16.79 16.22
C PHE A 116 -4.92 16.48 15.26
N VAL A 117 -6.14 16.83 15.68
CA VAL A 117 -7.35 16.75 14.85
C VAL A 117 -7.89 18.16 14.62
N PRO A 118 -7.78 18.72 13.39
CA PRO A 118 -8.36 20.03 13.11
C PRO A 118 -9.89 19.98 13.20
N SER A 119 -10.49 21.05 13.73
CA SER A 119 -11.94 21.17 13.88
C SER A 119 -12.64 21.09 12.52
N GLY A 120 -13.32 19.96 12.26
CA GLY A 120 -14.00 19.64 11.00
C GLY A 120 -13.25 18.67 10.08
N GLY A 121 -12.08 18.16 10.47
CA GLY A 121 -11.29 17.21 9.69
C GLY A 121 -11.64 15.74 9.96
N ALA A 122 -11.67 14.92 8.91
CA ALA A 122 -11.74 13.46 8.99
C ALA A 122 -10.35 12.79 9.09
N THR A 123 -9.28 13.59 9.12
CA THR A 123 -7.89 13.14 9.11
C THR A 123 -7.15 13.68 10.33
N ALA A 124 -6.59 12.77 11.12
CA ALA A 124 -5.70 13.09 12.24
C ALA A 124 -4.25 13.11 11.75
N TYR A 125 -3.46 14.06 12.28
CA TYR A 125 -2.02 14.10 12.09
C TYR A 125 -1.33 13.57 13.35
N LEU A 126 -0.37 12.67 13.17
CA LEU A 126 0.40 12.03 14.25
C LEU A 126 1.82 12.62 14.26
N GLU A 127 2.27 13.06 15.42
CA GLU A 127 3.66 13.47 15.66
C GLU A 127 4.36 12.36 16.46
N PRO A 128 5.21 11.53 15.81
CA PRO A 128 5.99 10.52 16.51
C PRO A 128 7.25 11.13 17.13
N ASP A 129 7.57 10.76 18.37
CA ASP A 129 8.87 11.03 18.99
C ASP A 129 9.64 9.71 19.06
N CYS A 130 10.85 9.68 18.49
CA CYS A 130 11.66 8.48 18.37
C CYS A 130 12.97 8.70 19.13
N SER A 131 13.24 7.86 20.14
CA SER A 131 14.44 7.95 20.99
C SER A 131 15.61 7.10 20.50
#